data_AF-A0A351L2L7-F1
#
_entry.id   AF-A0A351L2L7-F1
#
_cell.length_a   1.000
_cell.length_b   1.000
_cell.length_c   1.000
_cell.angle_alpha   90.00
_cell.angle_beta   90.00
_cell.angle_gamma   90.00
#
_symmetry.space_group_name_H-M   'P 1'
#
loop_
_entity.id
_entity.type
_entity.pdbx_description
1 polymer ?
#
loop_
_entity_poly.entity_id
_entity_poly.type
_entity_poly.pdbx_seq_one_letter_code
_entity_poly.pdbx_strand_id
1 'polypeptide(L)'
;MLEFNSFISEELALAPEHPLEQNLERPLPDMRVVSLEEIRAIQRRDRIPGIVRRLIPLNSTTVWEYWWCVPGRMLLPEDVEIIRCDRQRIETILAKLIWLLGGHCFGENSCLYGDAESIYDWQQVLEFTRNAGISPDVMDIDFMPSAIAQVNLSHPYDKLPAVPTAKGQTPNYVVVEPGHWHVEFFPLQATEGGFELKEPKPTCSCQIWTGKPFIKNLETGETTIRYDLGLGTPFDITSHPWLSFGQEDIDSRLPIAVGERE
;
A
#
# COMPACT_ATOMS: atom_id res chain seq x y z
N MET A 1 17.22 -17.50 26.27
CA MET A 1 16.70 -18.47 25.30
C MET A 1 15.60 -17.73 24.55
N LEU A 2 15.84 -17.35 23.31
CA LEU A 2 14.84 -16.59 22.52
C LEU A 2 13.73 -17.56 22.14
N GLU A 3 12.53 -17.36 22.68
CA GLU A 3 11.36 -18.05 22.16
C GLU A 3 11.09 -17.52 20.74
N PHE A 4 11.14 -18.40 19.75
CA PHE A 4 10.77 -18.13 18.36
C PHE A 4 9.24 -18.06 18.19
N ASN A 5 8.53 -17.50 19.17
CA ASN A 5 7.08 -17.33 19.13
C ASN A 5 6.75 -16.11 18.26
N SER A 6 6.90 -16.28 16.94
CA SER A 6 6.52 -15.36 15.84
C SER A 6 7.19 -13.97 15.80
N PHE A 7 7.69 -13.59 14.62
CA PHE A 7 8.34 -12.28 14.39
C PHE A 7 7.38 -11.11 14.67
N ILE A 8 6.13 -11.24 14.20
CA ILE A 8 4.97 -10.42 14.59
C ILE A 8 4.07 -11.32 15.43
N SER A 9 3.83 -10.97 16.70
CA SER A 9 2.93 -11.73 17.57
C SER A 9 1.48 -11.60 17.14
N GLU A 10 0.64 -12.57 17.49
CA GLU A 10 -0.81 -12.52 17.22
C GLU A 10 -1.45 -11.24 17.79
N GLU A 11 -1.03 -10.80 18.98
CA GLU A 11 -1.50 -9.55 19.58
C GLU A 11 -1.14 -8.32 18.73
N LEU A 12 0.07 -8.28 18.17
CA LEU A 12 0.47 -7.18 17.28
C LEU A 12 -0.23 -7.26 15.92
N ALA A 13 -0.71 -8.44 15.51
CA ALA A 13 -1.35 -8.64 14.23
C ALA A 13 -2.78 -8.09 14.19
N LEU A 14 -3.48 -7.95 15.31
CA LEU A 14 -4.88 -7.50 15.35
C LEU A 14 -5.01 -5.99 15.56
N ALA A 15 -5.92 -5.37 14.84
CA ALA A 15 -6.23 -3.95 15.02
C ALA A 15 -7.19 -3.77 16.20
N PRO A 16 -7.10 -2.66 16.94
CA PRO A 16 -8.05 -2.36 18.01
C PRO A 16 -9.46 -2.19 17.44
N GLU A 17 -10.47 -2.52 18.23
CA GLU A 17 -11.88 -2.34 17.86
C GLU A 17 -12.23 -0.86 17.68
N HIS A 18 -13.10 -0.57 16.71
CA HIS A 18 -13.55 0.79 16.45
C HIS A 18 -14.78 1.12 17.32
N PRO A 19 -14.85 2.28 18.00
CA PRO A 19 -16.01 2.66 18.83
C PRO A 19 -17.34 2.75 18.05
N LEU A 20 -17.24 2.90 16.73
CA LEU A 20 -18.36 2.96 15.79
C LEU A 20 -18.39 1.77 14.84
N GLU A 21 -17.89 0.60 15.26
CA GLU A 21 -17.83 -0.62 14.43
C GLU A 21 -19.18 -0.99 13.82
N GLN A 22 -20.28 -0.85 14.58
CA GLN A 22 -21.66 -1.03 14.12
C GLN A 22 -22.09 -0.09 12.99
N ASN A 23 -21.34 0.98 12.73
CA ASN A 23 -21.63 1.96 11.68
C ASN A 23 -20.71 1.82 10.45
N LEU A 24 -19.69 0.95 10.49
CA LEU A 24 -18.75 0.75 9.36
C LEU A 24 -19.46 0.22 8.10
N GLU A 25 -20.54 -0.53 8.29
CA GLU A 25 -21.35 -1.12 7.22
C GLU A 25 -22.47 -0.19 6.73
N ARG A 26 -22.55 1.05 7.22
CA ARG A 26 -23.57 2.00 6.75
C ARG A 26 -23.20 2.57 5.38
N PRO A 27 -24.14 2.59 4.42
CA PRO A 27 -23.86 3.07 3.07
C PRO A 27 -23.66 4.58 3.04
N LEU A 28 -22.71 5.00 2.23
CA LEU A 28 -22.56 6.39 1.81
C LEU A 28 -23.00 6.51 0.34
N PRO A 29 -23.65 7.63 -0.05
CA PRO A 29 -23.94 7.89 -1.45
C PRO A 29 -22.68 7.97 -2.31
N ASP A 30 -22.83 7.66 -3.60
CA ASP A 30 -21.73 7.80 -4.57
C ASP A 30 -21.36 9.29 -4.74
N MET A 31 -20.06 9.60 -4.63
CA MET A 31 -19.48 10.93 -4.86
C MET A 31 -19.74 11.46 -6.28
N ARG A 32 -20.10 10.60 -7.24
CA ARG A 32 -20.50 11.00 -8.60
C ARG A 32 -21.91 11.57 -8.66
N VAL A 33 -22.73 11.27 -7.65
CA VAL A 33 -24.17 11.60 -7.60
C VAL A 33 -24.44 12.72 -6.59
N VAL A 34 -23.67 12.75 -5.50
CA VAL A 34 -23.88 13.63 -4.35
C VAL A 34 -22.63 14.46 -4.08
N SER A 35 -22.79 15.73 -3.65
CA SER A 35 -21.65 16.59 -3.36
C SER A 35 -20.86 16.11 -2.15
N LEU A 36 -19.58 16.48 -2.09
CA LEU A 36 -18.70 16.13 -0.97
C LEU A 36 -19.25 16.70 0.35
N GLU A 37 -19.80 17.92 0.35
CA GLU A 37 -20.43 18.53 1.52
C GLU A 37 -21.63 17.73 2.04
N GLU A 38 -22.43 17.16 1.15
CA GLU A 38 -23.58 16.35 1.53
C GLU A 38 -23.15 14.98 2.07
N ILE A 39 -22.13 14.34 1.47
CA ILE A 39 -21.53 13.11 2.00
C ILE A 39 -20.97 13.36 3.41
N ARG A 40 -20.25 14.46 3.61
CA ARG A 40 -19.74 14.90 4.91
C ARG A 40 -20.87 15.12 5.91
N ALA A 41 -21.98 15.73 5.50
CA ALA A 41 -23.14 15.94 6.37
C ALA A 41 -23.77 14.60 6.81
N ILE A 42 -23.89 13.64 5.89
CA ILE A 42 -24.38 12.29 6.16
C ILE A 42 -23.43 11.55 7.12
N GLN A 43 -22.11 11.56 6.84
CA GLN A 43 -21.12 10.94 7.73
C GLN A 43 -21.21 11.48 9.15
N ARG A 44 -21.33 12.80 9.33
CA ARG A 44 -21.47 13.42 10.66
C ARG A 44 -22.78 13.05 11.34
N ARG A 45 -23.91 13.16 10.63
CA ARG A 45 -25.26 12.87 11.17
C ARG A 45 -25.38 11.40 11.59
N ASP A 46 -24.96 10.50 10.72
CA ASP A 46 -25.16 9.06 10.88
C ASP A 46 -23.96 8.37 11.54
N ARG A 47 -22.92 9.15 11.86
CA ARG A 47 -21.69 8.74 12.55
C ARG A 47 -21.01 7.58 11.82
N ILE A 48 -20.85 7.74 10.51
CA ILE A 48 -20.26 6.75 9.61
C ILE A 48 -18.75 6.99 9.52
N PRO A 49 -17.91 6.05 9.97
CA PRO A 49 -16.45 6.20 9.93
C PRO A 49 -15.90 6.45 8.53
N GLY A 50 -14.86 7.27 8.45
CA GLY A 50 -14.04 7.49 7.26
C GLY A 50 -12.92 6.45 7.09
N ILE A 51 -12.80 5.50 8.01
CA ILE A 51 -11.80 4.44 8.00
C ILE A 51 -12.44 3.06 7.85
N VAL A 52 -11.65 2.10 7.37
CA VAL A 52 -12.01 0.68 7.30
C VAL A 52 -10.81 -0.17 7.70
N ARG A 53 -11.07 -1.40 8.18
CA ARG A 53 -10.02 -2.35 8.50
C ARG A 53 -9.50 -3.00 7.22
N ARG A 54 -8.18 -3.03 7.03
CA ARG A 54 -7.50 -3.75 5.95
C ARG A 54 -6.63 -4.87 6.51
N LEU A 55 -6.53 -5.95 5.75
CA LEU A 55 -5.64 -7.08 6.03
C LEU A 55 -4.41 -6.96 5.12
N ILE A 56 -3.24 -6.81 5.73
CA ILE A 56 -1.97 -6.69 5.03
C ILE A 56 -1.22 -8.02 5.13
N PRO A 57 -0.92 -8.68 3.99
CA PRO A 57 -0.11 -9.87 3.97
C PRO A 57 1.25 -9.67 4.63
N LEU A 58 1.63 -10.61 5.48
CA LEU A 58 3.02 -10.81 5.90
C LEU A 58 3.70 -11.89 5.05
N ASN A 59 2.93 -12.91 4.67
CA ASN A 59 3.28 -13.98 3.74
C ASN A 59 1.99 -14.58 3.14
N SER A 60 2.08 -15.74 2.49
CA SER A 60 0.95 -16.42 1.86
C SER A 60 -0.13 -16.94 2.81
N THR A 61 0.14 -17.01 4.11
CA THR A 61 -0.73 -17.63 5.13
C THR A 61 -1.02 -16.76 6.34
N THR A 62 -0.30 -15.65 6.52
CA THR A 62 -0.48 -14.76 7.67
C THR A 62 -0.64 -13.31 7.21
N VAL A 63 -1.53 -12.60 7.90
CA VAL A 63 -1.85 -11.19 7.67
C VAL A 63 -1.77 -10.43 9.00
N TRP A 64 -1.71 -9.11 8.93
CA TRP A 64 -1.93 -8.22 10.06
C TRP A 64 -2.92 -7.12 9.67
N GLU A 65 -3.57 -6.52 10.66
CA GLU A 65 -4.67 -5.59 10.46
C GLU A 65 -4.23 -4.16 10.75
N TYR A 66 -4.79 -3.21 10.02
CA TYR A 66 -4.72 -1.79 10.34
C TYR A 66 -5.96 -1.03 9.86
N TRP A 67 -6.14 0.18 10.39
CA TRP A 67 -7.19 1.09 9.98
C TRP A 67 -6.72 1.97 8.81
N TRP A 68 -7.33 1.78 7.66
CA TRP A 68 -7.07 2.55 6.44
C TRP A 68 -8.06 3.70 6.29
N CYS A 69 -7.56 4.89 5.99
CA CYS A 69 -8.37 6.06 5.68
C CYS A 69 -8.90 5.97 4.25
N VAL A 70 -10.22 5.87 4.09
CA VAL A 70 -10.83 5.76 2.77
C VAL A 70 -10.75 7.11 2.04
N PRO A 71 -10.14 7.18 0.85
CA PRO A 71 -10.06 8.41 0.08
C PRO A 71 -11.42 9.05 -0.17
N GLY A 72 -11.49 10.38 -0.04
CA GLY A 72 -12.72 11.15 -0.23
C GLY A 72 -13.71 11.08 0.95
N ARG A 73 -13.41 10.33 2.02
CA ARG A 73 -14.20 10.36 3.26
C ARG A 73 -13.61 11.31 4.29
N MET A 74 -14.48 11.97 5.05
CA MET A 74 -14.07 12.67 6.26
C MET A 74 -13.75 11.66 7.35
N LEU A 75 -12.70 11.91 8.12
CA LEU A 75 -12.39 11.21 9.36
C LEU A 75 -13.11 11.87 10.53
N LEU A 76 -13.87 11.08 11.27
CA LEU A 76 -14.49 11.52 12.52
C LEU A 76 -13.43 11.60 13.65
N PRO A 77 -13.69 12.34 14.73
CA PRO A 77 -12.78 12.37 15.88
C PRO A 77 -12.43 10.98 16.43
N GLU A 78 -13.39 10.05 16.41
CA GLU A 78 -13.20 8.66 16.83
C GLU A 78 -12.22 7.90 15.92
N ASP A 79 -12.29 8.16 14.61
CA ASP A 79 -11.40 7.55 13.63
C ASP A 79 -9.94 7.97 13.91
N VAL A 80 -9.73 9.27 14.14
CA VAL A 80 -8.41 9.84 14.44
C VAL A 80 -7.87 9.36 15.78
N GLU A 81 -8.73 9.22 16.80
CA GLU A 81 -8.32 8.69 18.10
C GLU A 81 -7.82 7.25 17.98
N ILE A 82 -8.50 6.42 17.18
CA ILE A 82 -8.08 5.05 16.91
C ILE A 82 -6.74 5.02 16.17
N ILE A 83 -6.58 5.80 15.11
CA ILE A 83 -5.31 5.89 14.36
C ILE A 83 -4.17 6.30 15.30
N ARG A 84 -4.41 7.28 16.19
CA ARG A 84 -3.40 7.76 17.14
C ARG A 84 -3.02 6.70 18.17
N CYS A 85 -4.02 6.01 18.74
CA CYS A 85 -3.78 4.95 19.72
C CYS A 85 -3.06 3.75 19.11
N ASP A 86 -3.42 3.38 17.88
CA ASP A 86 -2.91 2.21 17.19
C ASP A 86 -1.51 2.43 16.56
N ARG A 87 -1.13 3.69 16.39
CA ARG A 87 0.14 4.11 15.76
C ARG A 87 1.35 3.34 16.26
N GLN A 88 1.50 3.19 17.58
CA GLN A 88 2.66 2.52 18.15
C GLN A 88 2.75 1.04 17.75
N ARG A 89 1.62 0.35 17.63
CA ARG A 89 1.57 -1.05 17.17
C ARG A 89 2.02 -1.14 15.72
N ILE A 90 1.50 -0.28 14.85
CA ILE A 90 1.87 -0.21 13.43
C ILE A 90 3.35 0.10 13.25
N GLU A 91 3.85 1.14 13.91
CA GLU A 91 5.27 1.50 13.85
C GLU A 91 6.17 0.37 14.36
N THR A 92 5.72 -0.42 15.34
CA THR A 92 6.46 -1.60 15.83
C THR A 92 6.54 -2.71 14.76
N ILE A 93 5.44 -2.97 14.04
CA ILE A 93 5.43 -3.94 12.93
C ILE A 93 6.37 -3.46 11.81
N LEU A 94 6.23 -2.21 11.39
CA LEU A 94 7.06 -1.62 10.33
C LEU A 94 8.54 -1.58 10.71
N ALA A 95 8.87 -1.23 11.96
CA ALA A 95 10.24 -1.24 12.44
C ALA A 95 10.89 -2.63 12.39
N LYS A 96 10.13 -3.68 12.72
CA LYS A 96 10.59 -5.05 12.56
C LYS A 96 10.83 -5.39 11.09
N LEU A 97 9.88 -5.09 10.21
CA LEU A 97 10.01 -5.35 8.76
C LEU A 97 11.22 -4.62 8.16
N ILE A 98 11.40 -3.34 8.49
CA ILE A 98 12.55 -2.54 8.06
C ILE A 98 13.87 -3.09 8.60
N TRP A 99 13.93 -3.45 9.88
CA TRP A 99 15.13 -4.05 10.46
C TRP A 99 15.53 -5.35 9.74
N LEU A 100 14.55 -6.15 9.33
CA LEU A 100 14.78 -7.43 8.67
C LEU A 100 15.19 -7.28 7.19
N LEU A 101 14.48 -6.44 6.44
CA LEU A 101 14.54 -6.42 4.97
C LEU A 101 15.20 -5.15 4.41
N GLY A 102 15.28 -4.10 5.21
CA GLY A 102 15.60 -2.75 4.74
C GLY A 102 14.40 -2.04 4.13
N GLY A 103 14.38 -0.72 4.24
CA GLY A 103 13.42 0.17 3.60
C GLY A 103 14.10 1.11 2.62
N HIS A 104 13.40 1.48 1.55
CA HIS A 104 13.85 2.45 0.56
C HIS A 104 12.88 3.63 0.55
N CYS A 105 13.38 4.83 0.88
CA CYS A 105 12.57 6.03 0.97
C CYS A 105 12.57 6.82 -0.33
N PHE A 106 11.38 7.23 -0.77
CA PHE A 106 11.15 7.98 -2.00
C PHE A 106 10.42 9.28 -1.67
N GLY A 107 10.96 10.40 -2.12
CA GLY A 107 10.38 11.73 -2.00
C GLY A 107 10.41 12.45 -3.34
N GLU A 108 9.87 13.67 -3.39
CA GLU A 108 9.81 14.49 -4.62
C GLU A 108 11.18 14.66 -5.31
N ASN A 109 12.26 14.71 -4.53
CA ASN A 109 13.64 14.88 -5.01
C ASN A 109 14.47 13.59 -4.96
N SER A 110 13.87 12.43 -4.65
CA SER A 110 14.64 11.18 -4.56
C SER A 110 15.17 10.78 -5.93
N CYS A 111 16.47 10.54 -5.99
CA CYS A 111 17.10 9.86 -7.12
C CYS A 111 16.50 8.45 -7.24
N LEU A 112 15.73 8.23 -8.31
CA LEU A 112 15.09 6.96 -8.68
C LEU A 112 16.08 5.84 -9.03
N TYR A 113 17.34 5.92 -8.61
CA TYR A 113 18.40 5.02 -9.06
C TYR A 113 18.72 3.96 -7.99
N GLY A 114 19.01 2.75 -8.46
CA GLY A 114 19.13 1.51 -7.68
C GLY A 114 20.27 1.40 -6.66
N ASP A 115 20.94 2.50 -6.33
CA ASP A 115 21.96 2.60 -5.27
C ASP A 115 21.44 3.31 -4.01
N ALA A 116 20.12 3.55 -3.91
CA ALA A 116 19.52 4.07 -2.69
C ALA A 116 19.85 3.13 -1.52
N GLU A 117 20.63 3.62 -0.56
CA GLU A 117 21.02 2.85 0.61
C GLU A 117 19.77 2.40 1.37
N SER A 118 19.71 1.10 1.66
CA SER A 118 18.64 0.56 2.46
C SER A 118 18.73 1.11 3.88
N ILE A 119 17.60 1.61 4.37
CA ILE A 119 17.44 2.05 5.76
C ILE A 119 17.03 0.85 6.60
N TYR A 120 17.68 0.62 7.74
CA TYR A 120 17.37 -0.50 8.65
C TYR A 120 16.82 -0.05 10.01
N ASP A 121 16.51 1.25 10.15
CA ASP A 121 15.91 1.84 11.34
C ASP A 121 14.67 2.65 10.96
N TRP A 122 13.53 2.31 11.56
CA TRP A 122 12.27 3.03 11.34
C TRP A 122 12.35 4.52 11.70
N GLN A 123 13.17 4.90 12.68
CA GLN A 123 13.31 6.31 13.04
C GLN A 123 13.94 7.14 11.91
N GLN A 124 14.83 6.54 11.11
CA GLN A 124 15.39 7.20 9.92
C GLN A 124 14.34 7.40 8.82
N VAL A 125 13.36 6.51 8.71
CA VAL A 125 12.20 6.71 7.80
C VAL A 125 11.33 7.87 8.27
N LEU A 126 11.03 7.94 9.57
CA LEU A 126 10.27 9.07 10.12
C LEU A 126 11.03 10.40 10.00
N GLU A 127 12.36 10.38 10.17
CA GLU A 127 13.23 11.54 9.94
C GLU A 127 13.20 11.98 8.48
N PHE A 128 13.31 11.04 7.53
CA PHE A 128 13.15 11.30 6.11
C PHE A 128 11.84 12.04 5.81
N THR A 129 10.72 11.53 6.33
CA THR A 129 9.39 12.14 6.13
C THR A 129 9.30 13.54 6.74
N ARG A 130 9.85 13.76 7.93
CA ARG A 130 9.88 15.08 8.57
C ARG A 130 10.77 16.07 7.82
N ASN A 131 11.91 15.61 7.29
CA ASN A 131 12.82 16.41 6.47
C ASN A 131 12.18 16.83 5.14
N ALA A 132 11.23 16.06 4.63
CA ALA A 132 10.38 16.44 3.51
C ALA A 132 9.27 17.44 3.88
N GLY A 133 9.19 17.88 5.14
CA GLY A 133 8.17 18.82 5.62
C GLY A 133 6.79 18.19 5.82
N ILE A 134 6.73 16.86 5.93
CA ILE A 134 5.47 16.11 6.06
C ILE A 134 5.32 15.64 7.52
N SER A 135 4.17 15.92 8.11
CA SER A 135 3.78 15.27 9.36
C SER A 135 3.23 13.88 9.05
N PRO A 136 3.84 12.79 9.54
CA PRO A 136 3.33 11.44 9.34
C PRO A 136 2.17 11.19 10.32
N ASP A 137 1.06 11.91 10.20
CA ASP A 137 -0.10 11.77 11.10
C ASP A 137 -0.83 10.45 10.83
N VAL A 138 -0.93 10.07 9.56
CA VAL A 138 -1.50 8.83 9.06
C VAL A 138 -0.48 8.10 8.19
N MET A 139 -0.49 6.77 8.25
CA MET A 139 0.23 5.88 7.34
C MET A 139 -0.76 5.12 6.48
N ASP A 140 -0.63 5.20 5.16
CA ASP A 140 -1.29 4.27 4.25
C ASP A 140 -0.30 3.17 3.88
N ILE A 141 -0.76 1.92 3.87
CA ILE A 141 0.10 0.75 3.79
C ILE A 141 -0.52 -0.22 2.81
N ASP A 142 0.13 -0.38 1.67
CA ASP A 142 -0.25 -1.36 0.66
C ASP A 142 0.75 -2.51 0.64
N PHE A 143 0.26 -3.72 0.37
CA PHE A 143 1.11 -4.82 -0.06
C PHE A 143 1.00 -4.97 -1.57
N MET A 144 2.12 -4.84 -2.27
CA MET A 144 2.24 -5.09 -3.69
C MET A 144 2.74 -6.53 -3.88
N PRO A 145 1.96 -7.43 -4.51
CA PRO A 145 2.39 -8.78 -4.81
C PRO A 145 3.46 -8.78 -5.90
N SER A 146 4.16 -9.90 -6.05
CA SER A 146 5.21 -10.01 -7.07
C SER A 146 4.65 -9.86 -8.48
N ALA A 147 5.36 -9.09 -9.31
CA ALA A 147 4.96 -8.80 -10.68
C ALA A 147 6.13 -8.99 -11.66
N ILE A 148 5.80 -9.45 -12.87
CA ILE A 148 6.77 -9.61 -13.96
C ILE A 148 6.16 -8.99 -15.21
N ALA A 149 6.90 -8.11 -15.89
CA ALA A 149 6.46 -7.51 -17.14
C ALA A 149 7.57 -7.43 -18.18
N GLN A 150 7.14 -7.51 -19.44
CA GLN A 150 7.99 -7.27 -20.60
C GLN A 150 7.79 -5.82 -21.06
N VAL A 151 8.90 -5.09 -21.23
CA VAL A 151 8.88 -3.65 -21.52
C VAL A 151 9.85 -3.31 -22.64
N ASN A 152 9.58 -2.19 -23.32
CA ASN A 152 10.47 -1.57 -24.28
C ASN A 152 11.09 -0.32 -23.67
N LEU A 153 12.40 -0.34 -23.42
CA LEU A 153 13.16 0.79 -22.86
C LEU A 153 14.35 1.11 -23.77
N SER A 154 14.80 2.37 -23.79
CA SER A 154 16.04 2.70 -24.50
C SER A 154 17.26 2.46 -23.59
N HIS A 155 17.06 2.58 -22.27
CA HIS A 155 18.05 2.36 -21.23
C HIS A 155 17.40 1.71 -19.99
N PRO A 156 18.10 0.85 -19.22
CA PRO A 156 17.54 0.24 -18.01
C PRO A 156 17.15 1.23 -16.90
N TYR A 157 17.56 2.50 -17.00
CA TYR A 157 17.21 3.55 -16.04
C TYR A 157 16.06 4.46 -16.50
N ASP A 158 15.52 4.21 -17.70
CA ASP A 158 14.36 4.95 -18.18
C ASP A 158 13.16 4.72 -17.25
N LYS A 159 12.27 5.71 -17.16
CA LYS A 159 11.01 5.56 -16.44
C LYS A 159 10.20 4.43 -17.08
N LEU A 160 9.69 3.51 -16.25
CA LEU A 160 8.85 2.43 -16.75
C LEU A 160 7.58 2.99 -17.41
N PRO A 161 7.16 2.43 -18.56
CA PRO A 161 5.90 2.81 -19.17
C PRO A 161 4.73 2.32 -18.30
N ALA A 162 3.64 3.09 -18.29
CA ALA A 162 2.41 2.73 -17.58
C ALA A 162 1.71 1.48 -18.15
N VAL A 163 2.06 1.08 -19.37
CA VAL A 163 1.50 -0.08 -20.06
C VAL A 163 2.65 -0.99 -20.51
N PRO A 164 2.57 -2.31 -20.30
CA PRO A 164 3.52 -3.27 -20.84
C PRO A 164 3.65 -3.18 -22.37
N THR A 165 4.70 -3.79 -22.91
CA THR A 165 4.90 -3.88 -24.37
C THR A 165 3.66 -4.44 -25.06
N ALA A 166 3.15 -3.72 -26.06
CA ALA A 166 1.94 -4.10 -26.78
C ALA A 166 2.11 -5.44 -27.52
N LYS A 167 0.99 -6.19 -27.66
CA LYS A 167 0.98 -7.43 -28.44
C LYS A 167 1.52 -7.19 -29.86
N GLY A 168 2.51 -7.98 -30.27
CA GLY A 168 3.14 -7.89 -31.58
C GLY A 168 4.44 -7.07 -31.64
N GLN A 169 4.85 -6.45 -30.53
CA GLN A 169 6.19 -5.88 -30.39
C GLN A 169 7.11 -6.84 -29.66
N THR A 170 8.36 -6.94 -30.11
CA THR A 170 9.41 -7.70 -29.41
C THR A 170 9.93 -6.85 -28.24
N PRO A 171 9.79 -7.32 -26.98
CA PRO A 171 10.35 -6.61 -25.84
C PRO A 171 11.88 -6.68 -25.82
N ASN A 172 12.54 -5.64 -25.34
CA ASN A 172 14.01 -5.65 -25.13
C ASN A 172 14.41 -5.75 -23.64
N TYR A 173 13.48 -5.59 -22.70
CA TYR A 173 13.71 -5.84 -21.28
C TYR A 173 12.59 -6.66 -20.62
N VAL A 174 12.95 -7.37 -19.55
CA VAL A 174 12.01 -7.92 -18.56
C VAL A 174 12.26 -7.27 -17.21
N VAL A 175 11.18 -6.90 -16.53
CA VAL A 175 11.16 -6.31 -15.19
C VAL A 175 10.62 -7.34 -14.24
N VAL A 176 11.27 -7.51 -13.09
CA VAL A 176 10.82 -8.39 -12.01
C VAL A 176 10.77 -7.58 -10.72
N GLU A 177 9.56 -7.50 -10.16
CA GLU A 177 9.28 -6.90 -8.86
C GLU A 177 8.93 -7.98 -7.85
N PRO A 178 9.76 -8.21 -6.83
CA PRO A 178 9.39 -8.98 -5.66
C PRO A 178 8.20 -8.35 -4.93
N GLY A 179 7.54 -9.13 -4.09
CA GLY A 179 6.50 -8.57 -3.22
C GLY A 179 7.11 -7.51 -2.29
N HIS A 180 6.37 -6.44 -2.00
CA HIS A 180 6.85 -5.39 -1.12
C HIS A 180 5.70 -4.68 -0.41
N TRP A 181 6.00 -4.09 0.75
CA TRP A 181 5.09 -3.16 1.40
C TRP A 181 5.41 -1.75 0.95
N HIS A 182 4.40 -0.98 0.58
CA HIS A 182 4.50 0.43 0.25
C HIS A 182 3.80 1.23 1.35
N VAL A 183 4.55 2.05 2.08
CA VAL A 183 4.05 2.93 3.14
C VAL A 183 4.08 4.38 2.67
N GLU A 184 2.92 5.02 2.55
CA GLU A 184 2.76 6.44 2.28
C GLU A 184 2.43 7.21 3.57
N PHE A 185 2.87 8.47 3.68
CA PHE A 185 2.67 9.30 4.86
C PHE A 185 1.81 10.53 4.57
N PHE A 186 0.78 10.74 5.39
CA PHE A 186 -0.18 11.83 5.20
C PHE A 186 -0.31 12.69 6.45
N PRO A 187 -0.29 14.03 6.30
CA PRO A 187 -0.70 14.93 7.36
C PRO A 187 -2.22 15.06 7.41
N LEU A 188 -2.76 15.26 8.60
CA LEU A 188 -4.19 15.52 8.83
C LEU A 188 -4.48 17.01 8.80
N GLN A 189 -5.57 17.38 8.15
CA GLN A 189 -6.12 18.73 8.15
C GLN A 189 -7.47 18.73 8.88
N ALA A 190 -7.63 19.64 9.84
CA ALA A 190 -8.90 19.85 10.52
C ALA A 190 -9.94 20.47 9.57
N THR A 191 -11.18 19.99 9.64
CA THR A 191 -12.32 20.48 8.86
C THR A 191 -13.52 20.74 9.78
N GLU A 192 -14.62 21.22 9.21
CA GLU A 192 -15.85 21.44 9.99
C GLU A 192 -16.46 20.10 10.44
N GLY A 193 -16.19 19.73 11.69
CA GLY A 193 -16.76 18.54 12.31
C GLY A 193 -15.94 17.25 12.14
N GLY A 194 -14.69 17.35 11.68
CA GLY A 194 -13.79 16.21 11.56
C GLY A 194 -12.41 16.58 11.01
N PHE A 195 -11.79 15.62 10.33
CA PHE A 195 -10.45 15.73 9.74
C PHE A 195 -10.42 15.12 8.34
N GLU A 196 -9.43 15.51 7.55
CA GLU A 196 -9.20 14.96 6.21
C GLU A 196 -7.70 14.75 5.98
N LEU A 197 -7.36 13.83 5.07
CA LEU A 197 -6.01 13.74 4.54
C LEU A 197 -5.73 14.99 3.71
N LYS A 198 -4.56 15.60 3.91
CA LYS A 198 -4.16 16.76 3.11
C LYS A 198 -3.96 16.36 1.65
N GLU A 199 -4.62 17.09 0.75
CA GLU A 199 -4.46 16.96 -0.70
C GLU A 199 -3.80 18.22 -1.31
N PRO A 200 -3.03 18.11 -2.41
CA PRO A 200 -2.65 16.87 -3.08
C PRO A 200 -1.72 16.00 -2.22
N LYS A 201 -1.86 14.67 -2.34
CA LYS A 201 -0.98 13.69 -1.70
C LYS A 201 0.49 14.08 -1.85
N PRO A 202 1.23 14.29 -0.75
CA PRO A 202 2.65 14.59 -0.86
C PRO A 202 3.41 13.35 -1.34
N THR A 203 4.37 13.52 -2.25
CA THR A 203 5.22 12.41 -2.70
C THR A 203 6.24 12.10 -1.62
N CYS A 204 5.91 11.17 -0.73
CA CYS A 204 6.81 10.66 0.31
C CYS A 204 6.37 9.27 0.75
N SER A 205 7.20 8.28 0.49
CA SER A 205 6.91 6.89 0.83
C SER A 205 8.15 6.10 1.21
N CYS A 206 7.92 4.94 1.82
CA CYS A 206 8.93 3.94 2.11
C CYS A 206 8.48 2.59 1.55
N GLN A 207 9.35 1.92 0.81
CA GLN A 207 9.11 0.58 0.30
C GLN A 207 10.00 -0.44 0.98
N ILE A 208 9.40 -1.55 1.43
CA ILE A 208 10.08 -2.64 2.12
C ILE A 208 9.99 -3.89 1.24
N TRP A 209 11.10 -4.24 0.59
CA TRP A 209 11.12 -5.28 -0.45
C TRP A 209 11.45 -6.66 0.11
N THR A 210 10.72 -7.69 -0.32
CA THR A 210 11.01 -9.09 0.05
C THR A 210 12.18 -9.70 -0.72
N GLY A 211 12.70 -8.98 -1.73
CA GLY A 211 13.82 -9.41 -2.56
C GLY A 211 14.43 -8.24 -3.32
N LYS A 212 15.36 -8.52 -4.24
CA LYS A 212 15.97 -7.49 -5.07
C LYS A 212 15.18 -7.30 -6.37
N PRO A 213 14.44 -6.20 -6.54
CA PRO A 213 13.83 -5.84 -7.83
C PRO A 213 14.88 -5.60 -8.90
N PHE A 214 14.63 -6.07 -10.12
CA PHE A 214 15.59 -5.95 -11.21
C PHE A 214 14.95 -5.80 -12.59
N ILE A 215 15.71 -5.18 -13.49
CA ILE A 215 15.46 -5.12 -14.91
C ILE A 215 16.56 -5.91 -15.62
N LYS A 216 16.18 -6.76 -16.57
CA LYS A 216 17.11 -7.58 -17.36
C LYS A 216 16.94 -7.34 -18.84
N ASN A 217 18.04 -6.99 -19.52
CA ASN A 217 18.08 -6.87 -20.97
C ASN A 217 17.96 -8.27 -21.60
N LEU A 218 17.03 -8.43 -22.54
CA LEU A 218 16.73 -9.73 -23.14
C LEU A 218 17.75 -10.15 -24.21
N GLU A 219 18.48 -9.20 -24.80
CA GLU A 219 19.52 -9.45 -25.80
C GLU A 219 20.89 -9.69 -25.15
N THR A 220 21.32 -8.82 -24.25
CA THR A 220 22.65 -8.87 -23.62
C THR A 220 22.68 -9.75 -22.36
N GLY A 221 21.52 -9.98 -21.73
CA GLY A 221 21.41 -10.66 -20.44
C GLY A 221 21.84 -9.82 -19.24
N GLU A 222 22.30 -8.59 -19.45
CA GLU A 222 22.69 -7.66 -18.39
C GLU A 222 21.52 -7.37 -17.45
N THR A 223 21.82 -7.27 -16.16
CA THR A 223 20.82 -7.08 -15.11
C THR A 223 21.17 -5.84 -14.28
N THR A 224 20.16 -5.03 -14.00
CA THR A 224 20.26 -3.81 -13.20
C THR A 224 19.26 -3.89 -12.06
N ILE A 225 19.72 -3.69 -10.83
CA ILE A 225 18.85 -3.61 -9.65
C ILE A 225 18.23 -2.20 -9.59
N ARG A 226 16.94 -2.12 -9.29
CA ARG A 226 16.18 -0.86 -9.20
C ARG A 226 15.08 -1.00 -8.16
N TYR A 227 15.07 -0.16 -7.14
CA TYR A 227 14.08 -0.21 -6.06
C TYR A 227 12.90 0.74 -6.27
N ASP A 228 12.93 1.51 -7.35
CA ASP A 228 11.91 2.48 -7.73
C ASP A 228 10.91 1.92 -8.77
N LEU A 229 10.92 0.60 -8.95
CA LEU A 229 10.02 -0.05 -9.89
C LEU A 229 8.58 0.03 -9.34
N GLY A 230 7.61 0.24 -10.22
CA GLY A 230 6.21 0.51 -9.88
C GLY A 230 5.22 -0.22 -10.78
N LEU A 231 5.48 -1.50 -11.03
CA LEU A 231 4.67 -2.44 -11.80
C LEU A 231 3.57 -3.07 -10.95
N GLY A 232 3.88 -3.36 -9.68
CA GLY A 232 2.96 -3.96 -8.73
C GLY A 232 1.73 -3.08 -8.50
N THR A 233 0.57 -3.73 -8.41
CA THR A 233 -0.69 -3.10 -8.02
C THR A 233 -1.08 -3.55 -6.61
N PRO A 234 -1.70 -2.70 -5.77
CA PRO A 234 -2.09 -3.08 -4.42
C PRO A 234 -2.91 -4.37 -4.39
N PHE A 235 -2.58 -5.28 -3.47
CA PHE A 235 -3.40 -6.43 -3.15
C PHE A 235 -4.41 -6.05 -2.07
N ASP A 236 -5.57 -5.55 -2.51
CA ASP A 236 -6.63 -5.09 -1.63
C ASP A 236 -7.39 -6.26 -0.98
N ILE A 237 -7.03 -6.60 0.25
CA ILE A 237 -7.87 -7.41 1.13
C ILE A 237 -8.55 -6.47 2.12
N THR A 238 -9.74 -5.99 1.77
CA THR A 238 -10.62 -5.30 2.71
C THR A 238 -11.63 -6.32 3.25
N SER A 239 -11.97 -6.23 4.53
CA SER A 239 -12.95 -7.11 5.17
C SER A 239 -14.42 -6.67 4.98
N HIS A 240 -14.73 -5.69 4.10
CA HIS A 240 -16.09 -5.12 3.98
C HIS A 240 -16.55 -4.70 2.56
N PRO A 241 -17.89 -4.63 2.32
CA PRO A 241 -18.54 -4.90 1.02
C PRO A 241 -18.66 -3.73 0.04
N TRP A 242 -17.93 -2.63 0.22
CA TRP A 242 -18.05 -1.47 -0.68
C TRP A 242 -17.39 -1.66 -2.05
N LEU A 243 -16.68 -2.79 -2.24
CA LEU A 243 -16.29 -3.29 -3.55
C LEU A 243 -17.45 -4.05 -4.19
N SER A 244 -18.48 -3.33 -4.63
CA SER A 244 -19.46 -3.71 -5.66
C SER A 244 -20.24 -2.42 -5.95
N PHE A 245 -20.15 -1.77 -7.11
CA PHE A 245 -20.53 -2.25 -8.44
C PHE A 245 -19.74 -1.54 -9.54
N GLY A 246 -19.23 -2.31 -10.51
CA GLY A 246 -18.61 -1.70 -11.70
C GLY A 246 -17.83 -2.58 -12.66
N GLN A 247 -17.80 -3.91 -12.53
CA GLN A 247 -17.53 -4.82 -13.65
C GLN A 247 -17.90 -6.26 -13.27
N GLU A 248 -19.10 -6.68 -13.69
CA GLU A 248 -19.39 -8.10 -13.86
C GLU A 248 -18.66 -8.60 -15.12
N ASP A 249 -17.96 -9.72 -14.91
CA ASP A 249 -17.70 -10.85 -15.81
C ASP A 249 -17.40 -10.62 -17.29
N ILE A 250 -16.21 -11.06 -17.74
CA ILE A 250 -16.10 -12.18 -18.69
C ILE A 250 -14.88 -13.07 -18.34
N ASP A 251 -15.18 -14.32 -18.03
CA ASP A 251 -14.38 -15.55 -18.14
C ASP A 251 -13.16 -15.78 -17.24
N SER A 252 -13.49 -16.31 -16.07
CA SER A 252 -13.04 -17.64 -15.62
C SER A 252 -12.34 -18.51 -16.69
N ARG A 253 -11.00 -18.58 -16.66
CA ARG A 253 -10.24 -19.78 -17.08
C ARG A 253 -9.04 -20.00 -16.18
N LEU A 254 -9.28 -20.68 -15.06
CA LEU A 254 -8.26 -21.54 -14.46
C LEU A 254 -8.06 -22.74 -15.40
N PRO A 255 -6.83 -23.10 -15.82
CA PRO A 255 -6.57 -24.43 -16.28
C PRO A 255 -6.45 -25.35 -15.05
N ILE A 256 -7.47 -26.17 -14.86
CA ILE A 256 -7.40 -27.38 -14.04
C ILE A 256 -6.27 -28.24 -14.62
N ALA A 257 -5.31 -28.61 -13.79
CA ALA A 257 -4.36 -29.66 -14.09
C ALA A 257 -5.00 -31.04 -13.88
N VAL A 258 -4.40 -32.04 -14.54
CA VAL A 258 -4.45 -33.50 -14.33
C VAL A 258 -5.42 -34.27 -15.23
N GLY A 259 -4.84 -35.17 -16.05
CA GLY A 259 -5.56 -36.23 -16.75
C GLY A 259 -4.74 -36.97 -17.80
N GLU A 260 -4.13 -38.08 -17.41
CA GLU A 260 -3.38 -39.06 -18.20
C GLU A 260 -4.16 -39.72 -19.38
N ARG A 261 -3.37 -40.28 -20.32
CA ARG A 261 -3.61 -41.40 -21.28
C ARG A 261 -4.49 -41.15 -22.51
N GLU A 262 -3.88 -41.32 -23.69
CA GLU A 262 -3.82 -42.61 -24.43
C GLU A 262 -2.47 -42.73 -25.17
#